data_AF-A0A328S5S4-F1
#
_entry.id   AF-A0A328S5S4-F1
#
_cell.length_a   1.000
_cell.length_b   1.000
_cell.length_c   1.000
_cell.angle_alpha   90.00
_cell.angle_beta   90.00
_cell.angle_gamma   90.00
#
_symmetry.space_group_name_H-M   'P 1'
#
loop_
_entity.id
_entity.type
_entity.pdbx_description
1 polymer ?
#
loop_
_entity_poly.entity_id
_entity_poly.type
_entity_poly.pdbx_seq_one_letter_code
_entity_poly.pdbx_strand_id
1 'polypeptide(L)'
;MTIKSYIAPPWIKYPTYPKESSFWKSGSGAEYLLLYKDNVENEDEYLKIFPMAPTFTQEIKVADSLSAKAKEYLESSSRPIFMKLWKEDACPKYVNDVNERKDIIFMFDTLLYDKSSHIHIGSKTYESASEIIDLLESELKGISSELWEELKYTVLLNAVYYKFITDINFTNEVLNTKNHMPVFKSDNLEWGVQEKEDGQYIGKNLLGLAVMEIRDVLRDVYANYDKIDWEISGQPYSVEHCACGHVHVDYNKICNH
;
A
#
# COMPACT_ATOMS: atom_id res chain seq x y z
N MET A 1 -12.35 12.62 25.32
CA MET A 1 -11.96 13.55 24.25
C MET A 1 -10.46 13.42 24.09
N THR A 2 -10.01 12.67 23.10
CA THR A 2 -8.59 12.63 22.71
C THR A 2 -8.25 14.02 22.19
N ILE A 3 -7.25 14.67 22.78
CA ILE A 3 -6.76 15.96 22.30
C ILE A 3 -6.09 15.65 20.95
N LYS A 4 -6.80 15.92 19.85
CA LYS A 4 -6.23 15.92 18.49
C LYS A 4 -5.22 17.06 18.44
N SER A 5 -4.02 16.83 17.92
CA SER A 5 -2.93 17.83 18.00
C SER A 5 -2.05 17.92 16.77
N TYR A 6 -2.16 16.98 15.84
CA TYR A 6 -1.21 16.89 14.74
C TYR A 6 -1.91 17.13 13.41
N ILE A 7 -1.34 18.02 12.59
CA ILE A 7 -1.67 18.04 11.16
C ILE A 7 -1.40 16.65 10.56
N ALA A 8 -2.22 16.21 9.61
CA ALA A 8 -1.98 14.96 8.90
C ALA A 8 -0.68 15.06 8.09
N PRO A 9 0.14 14.00 8.04
CA PRO A 9 1.31 14.03 7.19
C PRO A 9 0.87 13.98 5.71
N PRO A 10 1.69 14.53 4.78
CA PRO A 10 1.39 14.54 3.35
C PRO A 10 1.06 13.15 2.78
N TRP A 11 1.71 12.09 3.28
CA TRP A 11 1.48 10.71 2.83
C TRP A 11 0.23 10.03 3.39
N ILE A 12 -0.46 10.63 4.36
CA ILE A 12 -1.79 10.18 4.82
C ILE A 12 -2.88 11.07 4.22
N LYS A 13 -2.61 12.38 4.06
CA LYS A 13 -3.53 13.32 3.45
C LYS A 13 -3.71 13.08 1.94
N TYR A 14 -2.61 12.81 1.24
CA TYR A 14 -2.56 12.59 -0.20
C TYR A 14 -1.78 11.29 -0.48
N PRO A 15 -2.27 10.14 0.01
CA PRO A 15 -1.51 8.88 0.00
C PRO A 15 -1.23 8.40 -1.43
N THR A 16 -2.07 8.79 -2.38
CA THR A 16 -2.02 8.41 -3.80
C THR A 16 -1.06 9.24 -4.65
N TYR A 17 -0.39 10.23 -4.07
CA TYR A 17 0.56 11.11 -4.77
C TYR A 17 2.00 10.86 -4.28
N PRO A 18 2.81 10.07 -5.01
CA PRO A 18 4.23 9.89 -4.70
C PRO A 18 4.94 11.23 -4.50
N LYS A 19 5.97 11.25 -3.65
CA LYS A 19 6.75 12.47 -3.32
C LYS A 19 7.35 13.16 -4.55
N GLU A 20 7.70 12.40 -5.59
CA GLU A 20 8.28 12.93 -6.84
C GLU A 20 7.24 13.54 -7.79
N SER A 21 5.95 13.37 -7.50
CA SER A 21 4.85 13.87 -8.33
C SER A 21 4.91 15.39 -8.49
N SER A 22 4.55 15.87 -9.68
CA SER A 22 4.38 17.31 -9.95
C SER A 22 3.27 17.94 -9.10
N PHE A 23 2.37 17.14 -8.53
CA PHE A 23 1.34 17.57 -7.58
C PHE A 23 1.91 18.40 -6.43
N TRP A 24 3.11 18.07 -5.96
CA TRP A 24 3.76 18.76 -4.84
C TRP A 24 4.40 20.09 -5.21
N LYS A 25 4.45 20.45 -6.50
CA LYS A 25 5.13 21.64 -7.00
C LYS A 25 4.20 22.84 -7.17
N SER A 26 2.88 22.64 -7.19
CA SER A 26 1.89 23.72 -7.32
C SER A 26 0.51 23.31 -6.80
N GLY A 27 -0.39 24.29 -6.68
CA GLY A 27 -1.78 24.05 -6.27
C GLY A 27 -1.90 23.45 -4.87
N SER A 28 -2.90 22.58 -4.69
CA SER A 28 -3.26 22.03 -3.37
C SER A 28 -2.13 21.24 -2.70
N GLY A 29 -1.30 20.53 -3.46
CA GLY A 29 -0.16 19.80 -2.91
C GLY A 29 0.90 20.75 -2.34
N ALA A 30 1.28 21.78 -3.08
CA ALA A 30 2.25 22.78 -2.62
C ALA A 30 1.71 23.60 -1.42
N GLU A 31 0.45 24.03 -1.47
CA GLU A 31 -0.21 24.72 -0.37
C GLU A 31 -0.24 23.86 0.90
N TYR A 32 -0.52 22.56 0.77
CA TYR A 32 -0.54 21.66 1.91
C TYR A 32 0.85 21.43 2.51
N LEU A 33 1.92 21.40 1.69
CA LEU A 33 3.28 21.30 2.21
C LEU A 33 3.69 22.53 3.03
N LEU A 34 3.23 23.73 2.64
CA LEU A 34 3.43 24.94 3.44
C LEU A 34 2.67 24.85 4.77
N LEU A 35 1.39 24.45 4.72
CA LEU A 35 0.59 24.25 5.92
C LEU A 35 1.20 23.20 6.87
N TYR A 36 1.66 22.07 6.32
CA TYR A 36 2.36 21.04 7.07
C TYR A 36 3.61 21.61 7.76
N LYS A 37 4.44 22.36 7.03
CA LYS A 37 5.66 22.97 7.58
C LYS A 37 5.37 24.00 8.67
N ASP A 38 4.31 24.77 8.53
CA ASP A 38 3.93 25.79 9.51
C ASP A 38 3.37 25.18 10.81
N ASN A 39 2.89 23.93 10.75
CA ASN A 39 2.29 23.22 11.90
C ASN A 39 3.20 22.15 12.50
N VAL A 40 4.37 21.88 11.91
CA VAL A 40 5.35 20.91 12.42
C VAL A 40 6.60 21.65 12.88
N GLU A 41 6.74 21.81 14.19
CA GLU A 41 7.89 22.50 14.80
C GLU A 41 9.18 21.68 14.72
N ASN A 42 9.09 20.37 14.96
CA ASN A 42 10.22 19.43 14.96
C ASN A 42 9.90 18.22 14.08
N GLU A 43 10.47 18.19 12.88
CA GLU A 43 10.23 17.14 11.89
C GLU A 43 10.71 15.76 12.38
N ASP A 44 11.84 15.67 13.08
CA ASP A 44 12.38 14.40 13.58
C ASP A 44 11.49 13.77 14.67
N GLU A 45 10.92 14.59 15.55
CA GLU A 45 9.95 14.11 16.54
C GLU A 45 8.62 13.74 15.91
N TYR A 46 8.17 14.55 14.94
CA TYR A 46 6.95 14.28 14.21
C TYR A 46 7.03 12.96 13.43
N LEU A 47 8.16 12.69 12.75
CA LEU A 47 8.39 11.46 11.99
C LEU A 47 8.48 10.20 12.86
N LYS A 48 8.74 10.32 14.16
CA LYS A 48 8.63 9.19 15.11
C LYS A 48 7.18 8.85 15.43
N ILE A 49 6.27 9.82 15.33
CA ILE A 49 4.84 9.65 15.56
C ILE A 49 4.16 9.19 14.27
N PHE A 50 4.51 9.82 13.15
CA PHE A 50 4.03 9.49 11.82
C PHE A 50 5.23 9.13 10.94
N PRO A 51 5.62 7.85 10.86
CA PRO A 51 6.68 7.43 9.96
C PRO A 51 6.23 7.59 8.50
N MET A 52 7.18 7.86 7.61
CA MET A 52 6.91 8.00 6.17
C MET A 52 6.41 6.69 5.56
N ALA A 53 5.37 6.80 4.75
CA ALA A 53 4.96 5.72 3.86
C ALA A 53 6.00 5.46 2.74
N PRO A 54 6.05 4.24 2.16
CA PRO A 54 6.94 3.92 1.04
C PRO A 54 6.81 4.85 -0.18
N THR A 55 5.64 5.47 -0.36
CA THR A 55 5.41 6.46 -1.43
C THR A 55 6.12 7.79 -1.22
N PHE A 56 6.70 8.00 -0.03
CA PHE A 56 7.40 9.22 0.39
C PHE A 56 8.83 8.98 0.88
N THR A 57 9.25 7.72 1.00
CA THR A 57 10.63 7.38 1.34
C THR A 57 11.56 7.62 0.15
N GLN A 58 12.85 7.78 0.46
CA GLN A 58 13.89 7.78 -0.57
C GLN A 58 13.98 6.40 -1.24
N GLU A 59 14.49 6.37 -2.47
CA GLU A 59 14.77 5.11 -3.17
C GLU A 59 15.79 4.28 -2.38
N ILE A 60 15.51 2.98 -2.28
CA ILE A 60 16.39 2.02 -1.64
C ILE A 60 17.58 1.74 -2.56
N LYS A 61 18.78 1.60 -1.99
CA LYS A 61 19.94 1.15 -2.75
C LYS A 61 19.70 -0.28 -3.24
N VAL A 62 19.76 -0.47 -4.56
CA VAL A 62 19.52 -1.77 -5.20
C VAL A 62 20.64 -2.76 -4.85
N ALA A 63 20.27 -4.00 -4.52
CA ALA A 63 21.22 -5.07 -4.21
C ALA A 63 21.99 -5.55 -5.44
N ASP A 64 23.17 -6.10 -5.21
CA ASP A 64 24.00 -6.64 -6.29
C ASP A 64 23.43 -7.90 -6.94
N SER A 65 22.51 -8.58 -6.27
CA SER A 65 21.81 -9.77 -6.75
C SER A 65 20.88 -9.50 -7.94
N LEU A 66 20.38 -8.27 -8.11
CA LEU A 66 19.55 -7.93 -9.26
C LEU A 66 20.36 -7.83 -10.54
N SER A 67 19.75 -8.21 -11.65
CA SER A 67 20.40 -8.13 -12.96
C SER A 67 20.68 -6.68 -13.37
N ALA A 68 21.64 -6.51 -14.30
CA ALA A 68 21.94 -5.19 -14.87
C ALA A 68 20.70 -4.54 -15.49
N LYS A 69 19.83 -5.33 -16.13
CA LYS A 69 18.57 -4.86 -16.71
C LYS A 69 17.60 -4.37 -15.65
N ALA A 70 17.49 -5.08 -14.52
CA ALA A 70 16.65 -4.64 -13.41
C ALA A 70 17.15 -3.32 -12.81
N LYS A 71 18.46 -3.19 -12.58
CA LYS A 71 19.08 -1.94 -12.12
C LYS A 71 18.82 -0.78 -13.10
N GLU A 72 19.06 -1.01 -14.39
CA GLU A 72 18.81 -0.01 -15.45
C GLU A 72 17.34 0.42 -15.50
N TYR A 73 16.40 -0.53 -15.42
CA TYR A 73 14.97 -0.22 -15.40
C TYR A 73 14.58 0.58 -14.15
N LEU A 74 15.10 0.22 -12.98
CA LEU A 74 14.81 0.90 -11.72
C LEU A 74 15.33 2.34 -11.67
N GLU A 75 16.42 2.62 -12.38
CA GLU A 75 16.99 3.96 -12.53
C GLU A 75 16.37 4.75 -13.71
N SER A 76 15.63 4.07 -14.59
CA SER A 76 15.05 4.68 -15.78
C SER A 76 13.94 5.68 -15.45
N SER A 77 13.92 6.79 -16.20
CA SER A 77 12.81 7.74 -16.19
C SER A 77 11.51 7.17 -16.78
N SER A 78 11.57 6.03 -17.49
CA SER A 78 10.39 5.35 -18.02
C SER A 78 9.61 4.58 -16.94
N ARG A 79 10.28 4.19 -15.85
CA ARG A 79 9.63 3.50 -14.73
C ARG A 79 8.52 4.38 -14.15
N PRO A 80 7.31 3.86 -13.94
CA PRO A 80 6.27 4.63 -13.27
C PRO A 80 6.72 5.08 -11.88
N ILE A 81 6.53 6.36 -11.57
CA ILE A 81 6.99 6.99 -10.31
C ILE A 81 6.45 6.32 -9.03
N PHE A 82 5.34 5.59 -9.15
CA PHE A 82 4.71 4.87 -8.05
C PHE A 82 5.30 3.48 -7.82
N MET A 83 6.09 2.97 -8.76
CA MET A 83 6.76 1.68 -8.63
C MET A 83 8.04 1.84 -7.81
N LYS A 84 7.92 1.66 -6.49
CA LYS A 84 9.03 1.74 -5.55
C LYS A 84 9.54 0.35 -5.18
N LEU A 85 10.84 0.21 -4.96
CA LEU A 85 11.37 -0.98 -4.29
C LEU A 85 11.03 -0.92 -2.79
N TRP A 86 10.59 -2.05 -2.25
CA TRP A 86 10.32 -2.23 -0.83
C TRP A 86 11.48 -2.92 -0.11
N LYS A 87 12.28 -3.70 -0.85
CA LYS A 87 13.52 -4.32 -0.42
C LYS A 87 14.56 -4.19 -1.53
N GLU A 88 15.83 -4.15 -1.12
CA GLU A 88 16.98 -4.00 -2.03
C GLU A 88 17.08 -5.11 -3.08
N ASP A 89 16.59 -6.31 -2.77
CA ASP A 89 16.65 -7.52 -3.59
C ASP A 89 15.34 -7.84 -4.32
N ALA A 90 14.32 -6.97 -4.22
CA ALA A 90 12.96 -7.17 -4.74
C ALA A 90 12.24 -8.45 -4.27
N CYS A 91 12.82 -9.18 -3.32
CA CYS A 91 12.29 -10.44 -2.81
C CYS A 91 11.44 -10.22 -1.55
N PRO A 92 10.48 -11.12 -1.25
CA PRO A 92 9.73 -11.08 0.00
C PRO A 92 10.63 -10.92 1.23
N LYS A 93 10.18 -10.11 2.19
CA LYS A 93 10.67 -10.06 3.58
C LYS A 93 10.38 -11.38 4.29
N TYR A 94 9.23 -11.97 4.03
CA TYR A 94 8.77 -13.20 4.67
C TYR A 94 8.96 -14.41 3.77
N VAL A 95 9.45 -15.50 4.34
CA VAL A 95 9.44 -16.83 3.71
C VAL A 95 8.74 -17.76 4.70
N ASN A 96 7.55 -18.23 4.37
CA ASN A 96 6.76 -19.08 5.26
C ASN A 96 6.08 -20.20 4.47
N ASP A 97 6.11 -21.42 5.01
CA ASP A 97 5.29 -22.52 4.53
C ASP A 97 3.89 -22.41 5.14
N VAL A 98 2.89 -22.31 4.27
CA VAL A 98 1.46 -22.26 4.62
C VAL A 98 1.05 -23.48 5.43
N ASN A 99 1.68 -24.63 5.19
CA ASN A 99 1.35 -25.90 5.84
C ASN A 99 1.91 -26.04 7.26
N GLU A 100 2.89 -25.20 7.65
CA GLU A 100 3.52 -25.26 8.97
C GLU A 100 2.88 -24.32 9.99
N ARG A 101 2.14 -23.30 9.54
CA ARG A 101 1.52 -22.28 10.39
C ARG A 101 0.11 -22.69 10.84
N LYS A 102 -0.23 -22.35 12.08
CA LYS A 102 -1.56 -22.62 12.68
C LYS A 102 -2.46 -21.38 12.75
N ASP A 103 -1.86 -20.20 12.71
CA ASP A 103 -2.49 -18.90 12.80
C ASP A 103 -2.72 -18.31 11.41
N ILE A 104 -3.50 -19.02 10.59
CA ILE A 104 -3.85 -18.61 9.22
C ILE A 104 -5.26 -18.03 9.15
N ILE A 105 -5.45 -17.06 8.25
CA ILE A 105 -6.78 -16.63 7.81
C ILE A 105 -6.87 -16.82 6.30
N PHE A 106 -7.95 -17.46 5.86
CA PHE A 106 -8.18 -17.64 4.43
C PHE A 106 -8.84 -16.41 3.83
N MET A 107 -8.32 -15.99 2.68
CA MET A 107 -8.84 -14.90 1.88
C MET A 107 -8.97 -15.36 0.43
N PHE A 108 -9.65 -14.57 -0.39
CA PHE A 108 -9.77 -14.80 -1.83
C PHE A 108 -8.99 -13.75 -2.60
N ASP A 109 -8.43 -14.15 -3.72
CA ASP A 109 -7.71 -13.27 -4.65
C ASP A 109 -8.61 -12.24 -5.34
N THR A 110 -9.92 -12.27 -5.09
CA THR A 110 -10.89 -11.25 -5.49
C THR A 110 -10.48 -9.84 -5.11
N LEU A 111 -9.65 -9.68 -4.06
CA LEU A 111 -9.00 -8.40 -3.73
C LEU A 111 -8.27 -7.77 -4.93
N LEU A 112 -7.57 -8.59 -5.74
CA LEU A 112 -6.84 -8.10 -6.90
C LEU A 112 -7.77 -7.59 -8.00
N TYR A 113 -8.95 -8.20 -8.11
CA TYR A 113 -9.93 -7.97 -9.16
C TYR A 113 -11.07 -7.05 -8.73
N ASP A 114 -11.07 -6.57 -7.48
CA ASP A 114 -12.12 -5.72 -6.96
C ASP A 114 -12.15 -4.36 -7.67
N LYS A 115 -13.30 -4.07 -8.28
CA LYS A 115 -13.60 -2.83 -9.03
C LYS A 115 -14.59 -1.92 -8.31
N SER A 116 -14.89 -2.21 -7.03
CA SER A 116 -15.84 -1.41 -6.25
C SER A 116 -15.35 0.03 -6.04
N SER A 117 -14.03 0.21 -5.99
CA SER A 117 -13.35 1.50 -5.90
C SER A 117 -12.19 1.56 -6.89
N HIS A 118 -12.13 2.66 -7.64
CA HIS A 118 -11.01 2.94 -8.52
C HIS A 118 -9.76 3.26 -7.68
N ILE A 119 -8.60 2.81 -8.14
CA ILE A 119 -7.30 3.14 -7.58
C ILE A 119 -6.77 4.38 -8.29
N HIS A 120 -6.68 5.49 -7.57
CA HIS A 120 -6.05 6.70 -8.08
C HIS A 120 -4.57 6.69 -7.77
N ILE A 121 -3.72 7.04 -8.74
CA ILE A 121 -2.29 7.24 -8.55
C ILE A 121 -1.86 8.47 -9.34
N GLY A 122 -1.58 9.56 -8.62
CA GLY A 122 -1.33 10.85 -9.25
C GLY A 122 -2.53 11.32 -10.08
N SER A 123 -2.34 11.46 -11.39
CA SER A 123 -3.39 11.83 -12.35
C SER A 123 -4.00 10.63 -13.08
N LYS A 124 -3.51 9.41 -12.80
CA LYS A 124 -4.02 8.18 -13.41
C LYS A 124 -5.03 7.52 -12.49
N THR A 125 -5.93 6.76 -13.11
CA THR A 125 -6.96 5.99 -12.44
C THR A 125 -6.92 4.57 -13.02
N TYR A 126 -7.02 3.58 -12.15
CA TYR A 126 -7.08 2.17 -12.47
C TYR A 126 -8.33 1.57 -11.84
N GLU A 127 -8.96 0.61 -12.50
CA GLU A 127 -10.15 -0.10 -12.05
C GLU A 127 -9.83 -1.08 -10.92
N SER A 128 -8.62 -1.65 -10.89
CA SER A 128 -8.25 -2.70 -9.93
C SER A 128 -6.73 -2.86 -9.79
N ALA A 129 -6.30 -3.60 -8.76
CA ALA A 129 -4.88 -3.91 -8.59
C ALA A 129 -4.37 -4.83 -9.71
N SER A 130 -5.20 -5.75 -10.22
CA SER A 130 -4.88 -6.60 -11.36
C SER A 130 -4.55 -5.77 -12.60
N GLU A 131 -5.28 -4.67 -12.87
CA GLU A 131 -4.97 -3.82 -14.03
C GLU A 131 -3.58 -3.19 -13.94
N ILE A 132 -3.16 -2.76 -12.75
CA ILE A 132 -1.82 -2.23 -12.52
C ILE A 132 -0.77 -3.33 -12.75
N ILE A 133 -1.04 -4.54 -12.26
CA ILE A 133 -0.16 -5.70 -12.43
C ILE A 133 -0.03 -6.05 -13.91
N ASP A 134 -1.14 -6.18 -14.64
CA ASP A 134 -1.16 -6.55 -16.06
C ASP A 134 -0.42 -5.52 -16.93
N LEU A 135 -0.58 -4.23 -16.63
CA LEU A 135 0.13 -3.15 -17.34
C LEU A 135 1.64 -3.27 -17.15
N LEU A 136 2.08 -3.41 -15.90
CA LEU A 136 3.50 -3.51 -15.57
C LEU A 136 4.11 -4.84 -16.04
N GLU A 137 3.36 -5.93 -15.98
CA GLU A 137 3.77 -7.21 -16.54
C GLU A 137 4.04 -7.11 -18.04
N SER A 138 3.13 -6.50 -18.79
CA SER A 138 3.30 -6.26 -20.23
C SER A 138 4.53 -5.39 -20.54
N GLU A 139 4.72 -4.32 -19.78
CA GLU A 139 5.89 -3.43 -19.91
C GLU A 139 7.20 -4.18 -19.64
N LEU A 140 7.30 -4.88 -18.51
CA LEU A 140 8.51 -5.58 -18.09
C LEU A 140 8.83 -6.76 -19.01
N LYS A 141 7.82 -7.54 -19.41
CA LYS A 141 8.00 -8.63 -20.40
C LYS A 141 8.37 -8.10 -21.78
N GLY A 142 7.92 -6.90 -22.14
CA GLY A 142 8.35 -6.21 -23.36
C GLY A 142 9.85 -5.90 -23.39
N ILE A 143 10.48 -5.75 -22.22
CA ILE A 143 11.93 -5.58 -22.07
C ILE A 143 12.61 -6.96 -22.01
N SER A 144 12.19 -7.83 -21.09
CA SER A 144 12.57 -9.25 -21.04
C SER A 144 11.78 -10.02 -19.99
N SER A 145 11.49 -11.30 -20.25
CA SER A 145 10.80 -12.18 -19.30
C SER A 145 11.50 -12.30 -17.95
N GLU A 146 12.82 -12.29 -17.91
CA GLU A 146 13.60 -12.37 -16.66
C GLU A 146 13.36 -11.14 -15.77
N LEU A 147 13.16 -9.96 -16.38
CA LEU A 147 12.89 -8.73 -15.64
C LEU A 147 11.55 -8.79 -14.90
N TRP A 148 10.53 -9.39 -15.54
CA TRP A 148 9.25 -9.66 -14.87
C TRP A 148 9.46 -10.62 -13.69
N GLU A 149 10.18 -11.72 -13.88
CA GLU A 149 10.44 -12.68 -12.81
C GLU A 149 11.16 -12.05 -11.60
N GLU A 150 12.10 -11.14 -11.84
CA GLU A 150 12.83 -10.41 -10.80
C GLU A 150 11.97 -9.37 -10.06
N LEU A 151 11.08 -8.64 -10.77
CA LEU A 151 10.38 -7.47 -10.22
C LEU A 151 8.89 -7.69 -9.91
N LYS A 152 8.28 -8.81 -10.30
CA LYS A 152 6.84 -9.06 -10.12
C LYS A 152 6.35 -8.95 -8.68
N TYR A 153 7.18 -9.32 -7.71
CA TYR A 153 6.82 -9.19 -6.30
C TYR A 153 6.76 -7.71 -5.87
N THR A 154 7.68 -6.89 -6.38
CA THR A 154 7.64 -5.44 -6.22
C THR A 154 6.40 -4.83 -6.90
N VAL A 155 6.05 -5.30 -8.09
CA VAL A 155 4.82 -4.89 -8.79
C VAL A 155 3.58 -5.19 -7.94
N LEU A 156 3.48 -6.42 -7.42
CA LEU A 156 2.39 -6.86 -6.56
C LEU A 156 2.25 -5.99 -5.32
N LEU A 157 3.36 -5.74 -4.60
CA LEU A 157 3.39 -4.90 -3.41
C LEU A 157 2.85 -3.49 -3.70
N ASN A 158 3.32 -2.84 -4.76
CA ASN A 158 2.86 -1.50 -5.08
C ASN A 158 1.37 -1.49 -5.48
N ALA A 159 0.92 -2.40 -6.34
CA ALA A 159 -0.47 -2.47 -6.76
C ALA A 159 -1.44 -2.66 -5.57
N VAL A 160 -1.12 -3.62 -4.70
CA VAL A 160 -1.94 -3.93 -3.51
C VAL A 160 -1.85 -2.81 -2.47
N TYR A 161 -0.66 -2.21 -2.28
CA TYR A 161 -0.50 -1.07 -1.38
C TYR A 161 -1.43 0.07 -1.78
N TYR A 162 -1.41 0.49 -3.05
CA TYR A 162 -2.29 1.54 -3.55
C TYR A 162 -3.78 1.19 -3.42
N LYS A 163 -4.17 -0.07 -3.60
CA LYS A 163 -5.54 -0.52 -3.33
C LYS A 163 -5.94 -0.26 -1.88
N PHE A 164 -5.05 -0.56 -0.92
CA PHE A 164 -5.34 -0.39 0.50
C PHE A 164 -5.36 1.07 0.95
N ILE A 165 -4.42 1.90 0.50
CA ILE A 165 -4.35 3.30 0.95
C ILE A 165 -5.36 4.23 0.26
N THR A 166 -5.95 3.79 -0.85
CA THR A 166 -7.01 4.55 -1.54
C THR A 166 -8.32 4.55 -0.73
N ASP A 167 -8.53 3.54 0.12
CA ASP A 167 -9.71 3.42 0.97
C ASP A 167 -9.32 3.01 2.40
N ILE A 168 -9.62 3.88 3.37
CA ILE A 168 -9.30 3.62 4.78
C ILE A 168 -9.98 2.33 5.30
N ASN A 169 -11.10 1.92 4.70
CA ASN A 169 -11.77 0.66 5.05
C ASN A 169 -10.89 -0.56 4.72
N PHE A 170 -10.26 -0.60 3.54
CA PHE A 170 -9.30 -1.68 3.20
C PHE A 170 -8.06 -1.65 4.10
N THR A 171 -7.54 -0.45 4.41
CA THR A 171 -6.45 -0.30 5.37
C THR A 171 -6.82 -0.92 6.73
N ASN A 172 -8.01 -0.61 7.26
CA ASN A 172 -8.50 -1.15 8.52
C ASN A 172 -8.73 -2.67 8.48
N GLU A 173 -9.29 -3.21 7.39
CA GLU A 173 -9.44 -4.65 7.19
C GLU A 173 -8.11 -5.39 7.30
N VAL A 174 -7.08 -4.87 6.62
CA VAL A 174 -5.74 -5.45 6.63
C VAL A 174 -5.11 -5.36 8.03
N LEU A 175 -5.25 -4.25 8.74
CA LEU A 175 -4.78 -4.12 10.12
C LEU A 175 -5.49 -5.08 11.09
N ASN A 176 -6.78 -5.32 10.88
CA ASN A 176 -7.60 -6.23 11.70
C ASN A 176 -7.21 -7.70 11.56
N THR A 177 -6.43 -8.07 10.55
CA THR A 177 -5.84 -9.42 10.44
C THR A 177 -4.78 -9.69 11.53
N LYS A 178 -4.28 -8.64 12.21
CA LYS A 178 -3.34 -8.72 13.35
C LYS A 178 -2.08 -9.50 12.99
N ASN A 179 -1.85 -10.63 13.66
CA ASN A 179 -0.65 -11.46 13.47
C ASN A 179 -0.94 -12.70 12.60
N HIS A 180 -2.20 -12.92 12.20
CA HIS A 180 -2.54 -14.07 11.37
C HIS A 180 -1.91 -13.94 9.99
N MET A 181 -1.49 -15.05 9.42
CA MET A 181 -0.98 -15.11 8.05
C MET A 181 -2.15 -15.14 7.07
N PRO A 182 -2.30 -14.16 6.19
CA PRO A 182 -3.25 -14.24 5.08
C PRO A 182 -2.83 -15.33 4.10
N VAL A 183 -3.73 -16.24 3.81
CA VAL A 183 -3.57 -17.31 2.82
C VAL A 183 -4.63 -17.13 1.77
N PHE A 184 -4.22 -16.79 0.56
CA PHE A 184 -5.14 -16.50 -0.53
C PHE A 184 -5.45 -17.76 -1.33
N LYS A 185 -6.72 -18.15 -1.40
CA LYS A 185 -7.18 -19.18 -2.33
C LYS A 185 -7.25 -18.58 -3.73
N SER A 186 -6.54 -19.17 -4.68
CA SER A 186 -6.42 -18.68 -6.05
C SER A 186 -6.13 -19.83 -7.02
N ASP A 187 -6.60 -19.70 -8.26
CA ASP A 187 -6.18 -20.57 -9.36
C ASP A 187 -4.77 -20.25 -9.87
N ASN A 188 -4.22 -19.09 -9.49
CA ASN A 188 -2.84 -18.73 -9.74
C ASN A 188 -1.96 -19.17 -8.55
N LEU A 189 -1.23 -20.28 -8.73
CA LEU A 189 -0.31 -20.83 -7.73
C LEU A 189 0.88 -19.91 -7.41
N GLU A 190 1.08 -18.82 -8.14
CA GLU A 190 2.05 -17.80 -7.77
C GLU A 190 1.47 -16.82 -6.73
N TRP A 191 0.25 -16.33 -6.94
CA TRP A 191 -0.38 -15.35 -6.05
C TRP A 191 -0.96 -15.99 -4.80
N GLY A 192 -1.54 -17.18 -4.92
CA GLY A 192 -2.23 -17.86 -3.83
C GLY A 192 -1.83 -19.32 -3.69
N VAL A 193 -2.76 -20.09 -3.14
CA VAL A 193 -2.66 -21.53 -2.94
C VAL A 193 -3.92 -22.28 -3.37
N GLN A 194 -3.75 -23.56 -3.64
CA GLN A 194 -4.81 -24.55 -3.81
C GLN A 194 -4.63 -25.69 -2.79
N GLU A 195 -5.73 -26.26 -2.34
CA GLU A 195 -5.74 -27.42 -1.43
C GLU A 195 -5.68 -28.71 -2.24
N LYS A 196 -4.80 -29.63 -1.85
CA LYS A 196 -4.72 -30.98 -2.40
C LYS A 196 -5.64 -31.95 -1.67
N GLU A 197 -5.82 -33.14 -2.25
CA GLU A 197 -6.61 -34.24 -1.66
C GLU A 197 -6.09 -34.69 -0.28
N ASP A 198 -4.79 -34.55 -0.02
CA ASP A 198 -4.15 -34.88 1.26
C ASP A 198 -4.28 -33.76 2.31
N GLY A 199 -4.99 -32.67 1.99
CA GLY A 199 -5.18 -31.51 2.85
C GLY A 199 -4.01 -30.53 2.88
N GLN A 200 -2.94 -30.77 2.11
CA GLN A 200 -1.83 -29.83 1.99
C GLN A 200 -2.14 -28.72 0.98
N TYR A 201 -1.64 -27.52 1.24
CA TYR A 201 -1.70 -26.39 0.33
C TYR A 201 -0.45 -26.34 -0.56
N ILE A 202 -0.68 -26.12 -1.86
CA ILE A 202 0.37 -25.82 -2.84
C ILE A 202 0.23 -24.42 -3.41
N GLY A 203 1.34 -23.79 -3.71
CA GLY A 203 1.41 -22.43 -4.24
C GLY A 203 2.37 -21.58 -3.41
N LYS A 204 2.74 -20.41 -3.94
CA LYS A 204 3.72 -19.51 -3.31
C LYS A 204 3.07 -18.52 -2.34
N ASN A 205 1.75 -18.31 -2.44
CA ASN A 205 1.01 -17.34 -1.61
C ASN A 205 1.66 -15.93 -1.59
N LEU A 206 2.24 -15.47 -2.71
CA LEU A 206 2.94 -14.19 -2.74
C LEU A 206 2.03 -13.01 -2.34
N LEU A 207 0.73 -13.08 -2.65
CA LEU A 207 -0.24 -12.07 -2.21
C LEU A 207 -0.36 -12.05 -0.69
N GLY A 208 -0.38 -13.20 -0.03
CA GLY A 208 -0.38 -13.28 1.43
C GLY A 208 0.86 -12.65 2.06
N LEU A 209 2.03 -12.94 1.49
CA LEU A 209 3.30 -12.34 1.93
C LEU A 209 3.29 -10.82 1.74
N ALA A 210 2.84 -10.34 0.57
CA ALA A 210 2.70 -8.92 0.28
C ALA A 210 1.76 -8.21 1.27
N VAL A 211 0.60 -8.81 1.58
CA VAL A 211 -0.33 -8.24 2.58
C VAL A 211 0.30 -8.18 3.96
N MET A 212 1.12 -9.16 4.37
CA MET A 212 1.83 -9.10 5.65
C MET A 212 2.84 -7.95 5.69
N GLU A 213 3.60 -7.74 4.62
CA GLU A 213 4.59 -6.67 4.52
C GLU A 213 3.92 -5.29 4.50
N ILE A 214 2.86 -5.15 3.71
CA ILE A 214 2.07 -3.93 3.66
C ILE A 214 1.43 -3.66 5.03
N ARG A 215 0.90 -4.69 5.70
CA ARG A 215 0.32 -4.54 7.04
C ARG A 215 1.31 -4.01 8.06
N ASP A 216 2.57 -4.46 8.03
CA ASP A 216 3.60 -3.91 8.91
C ASP A 216 3.79 -2.41 8.68
N VAL A 217 3.89 -2.01 7.42
CA VAL A 217 4.02 -0.60 7.03
C VAL A 217 2.80 0.21 7.47
N LEU A 218 1.60 -0.27 7.15
CA LEU A 218 0.36 0.42 7.50
C LEU A 218 0.18 0.52 9.02
N ARG A 219 0.56 -0.51 9.78
CA ARG A 219 0.49 -0.49 11.24
C ARG A 219 1.30 0.66 11.81
N ASP A 220 2.49 0.89 11.27
CA ASP A 220 3.38 1.93 11.76
C ASP A 220 2.94 3.32 11.26
N VAL A 221 2.59 3.45 9.98
CA VAL A 221 2.16 4.72 9.36
C VAL A 221 0.84 5.23 9.98
N TYR A 222 -0.13 4.33 10.22
CA TYR A 222 -1.46 4.69 10.72
C TYR A 222 -1.62 4.51 12.24
N ALA A 223 -0.55 4.18 12.98
CA ALA A 223 -0.58 3.96 14.43
C ALA A 223 -1.21 5.11 15.23
N ASN A 224 -1.08 6.33 14.72
CA ASN A 224 -1.53 7.57 15.37
C ASN A 224 -2.58 8.32 14.54
N TYR A 225 -3.27 7.64 13.62
CA TYR A 225 -4.27 8.25 12.73
C TYR A 225 -5.39 8.97 13.50
N ASP A 226 -5.80 8.43 14.66
CA ASP A 226 -6.81 9.00 15.55
C ASP A 226 -6.39 10.32 16.22
N LYS A 227 -5.08 10.62 16.23
CA LYS A 227 -4.51 11.87 16.79
C LYS A 227 -4.45 13.00 15.76
N ILE A 228 -4.77 12.72 14.50
CA ILE A 228 -4.81 13.71 13.42
C ILE A 228 -5.95 14.69 13.67
N ASP A 229 -5.61 15.97 13.59
CA ASP A 229 -6.58 17.06 13.55
C ASP A 229 -7.00 17.34 12.10
N TRP A 230 -8.16 16.79 11.73
CA TRP A 230 -8.76 17.01 10.41
C TRP A 230 -9.42 18.39 10.24
N GLU A 231 -9.61 19.17 11.32
CA GLU A 231 -10.06 20.57 11.19
C GLU A 231 -8.93 21.43 10.61
N ILE A 232 -7.70 21.22 11.07
CA ILE A 232 -6.51 21.88 10.54
C ILE A 232 -6.09 21.25 9.20
N SER A 233 -6.20 19.93 9.07
CA SER A 233 -5.72 19.20 7.88
C SER A 233 -6.68 19.25 6.69
N GLY A 234 -7.91 19.74 6.87
CA GLY A 234 -9.01 19.61 5.90
C GLY A 234 -9.50 18.17 5.77
N GLN A 235 -10.25 17.85 4.71
CA GLN A 235 -10.91 16.53 4.63
C GLN A 235 -9.96 15.34 4.43
N PRO A 236 -10.18 14.20 5.11
CA PRO A 236 -9.39 13.00 4.86
C PRO A 236 -9.54 12.52 3.41
N TYR A 237 -8.55 11.78 2.93
CA TYR A 237 -8.55 11.25 1.55
C TYR A 237 -9.71 10.29 1.29
N SER A 238 -9.98 9.42 2.26
CA SER A 238 -11.11 8.50 2.30
C SER A 238 -11.73 8.52 3.69
N VAL A 239 -13.02 8.18 3.78
CA VAL A 239 -13.78 8.15 5.02
C VAL A 239 -14.20 6.72 5.35
N GLU A 240 -14.18 6.39 6.63
CA GLU A 240 -14.69 5.11 7.10
C GLU A 240 -16.18 4.99 6.78
N HIS A 241 -16.60 3.85 6.26
CA HIS A 241 -18.02 3.57 6.09
C HIS A 241 -18.62 3.27 7.46
N CYS A 242 -19.61 4.09 7.85
CA CYS A 242 -20.44 3.72 8.98
C CYS A 242 -21.21 2.42 8.63
N ALA A 243 -21.13 1.41 9.51
CA ALA A 243 -21.91 0.18 9.40
C ALA A 243 -23.45 0.42 9.39
N CYS A 244 -23.88 1.66 9.60
CA CYS A 244 -25.27 2.07 9.68
C CYS A 244 -25.96 2.35 8.32
N GLY A 245 -25.27 2.25 7.18
CA GLY A 245 -25.90 2.32 5.85
C GLY A 245 -26.38 3.71 5.40
N HIS A 246 -25.92 4.80 6.06
CA HIS A 246 -26.25 6.18 5.68
C HIS A 246 -25.00 7.04 5.48
N VAL A 247 -25.08 8.09 4.65
CA VAL A 247 -23.99 9.05 4.42
C VAL A 247 -23.96 10.08 5.55
N HIS A 248 -22.84 10.19 6.26
CA HIS A 248 -22.64 11.23 7.26
C HIS A 248 -22.10 12.50 6.60
N VAL A 249 -22.81 13.62 6.80
CA VAL A 249 -22.40 14.96 6.34
C VAL A 249 -21.45 15.63 7.36
N ASP A 250 -21.17 14.95 8.49
CA ASP A 250 -20.50 15.52 9.66
C ASP A 250 -19.44 14.53 10.21
N TYR A 251 -18.17 14.87 10.01
CA TYR A 251 -17.00 14.01 10.29
C TYR A 251 -16.77 13.69 11.78
N ASN A 252 -17.51 14.35 12.68
CA ASN A 252 -17.37 14.21 14.13
C ASN A 252 -18.47 13.37 14.80
N LYS A 253 -19.40 12.78 14.04
CA LYS A 253 -20.44 11.92 14.63
C LYS A 253 -20.00 10.46 14.63
N ILE A 254 -19.40 10.05 15.74
CA ILE A 254 -19.33 8.64 16.13
C ILE A 254 -20.78 8.14 16.25
N CYS A 255 -21.10 7.09 15.50
CA CYS A 255 -22.38 6.40 15.63
C CYS A 255 -22.39 5.70 16.99
N ASN A 256 -22.98 6.33 18.00
CA ASN A 256 -23.29 5.65 19.26
C ASN A 256 -24.43 4.66 19.00
N HIS A 257 -24.14 3.37 19.05
CA HIS A 257 -25.11 2.33 19.35
C HIS A 257 -24.77 1.75 20.71
#